data_AF-A0A6A4V9L5-F1
#
_entry.id   AF-A0A6A4V9L5-F1
#
_cell.length_a   1.000
_cell.length_b   1.000
_cell.length_c   1.000
_cell.angle_alpha   90.00
_cell.angle_beta   90.00
_cell.angle_gamma   90.00
#
_symmetry.space_group_name_H-M   'P 1'
#
loop_
_entity.id
_entity.type
_entity.pdbx_description
1 polymer ?
#
loop_
_entity_poly.entity_id
_entity_poly.type
_entity_poly.pdbx_seq_one_letter_code
_entity_poly.pdbx_strand_id
1 'polypeptide(L)'
;MGVLIGLSHCRHYLPDGVIKVLVTALVLSRIGYCLSVYGNGTQKNLDRLLKILNFAVRVIFGKRKFDHVSDLREQLRWMMPRQMMEAQTLTLAYKVLRWGEPESLADAFTRCRDHEHLNRLDYDICVITETWLRPATASRLVTFPGYTLHRADRPGDAGYGGVAILVKDSYTASVIPQPASDCAACRLESLWLRVKPATGRQFSIAAVYRPPRRTVAAVQADLDELLLTPDPLRP
;
A
#
# COMPACT_ATOMS: atom_id res chain seq x y z
N MET A 1 -2.97 -10.32 -29.19
CA MET A 1 -4.26 -10.34 -29.91
C MET A 1 -4.35 -11.44 -30.96
N GLY A 2 -3.26 -11.79 -31.68
CA GLY A 2 -3.30 -12.84 -32.71
C GLY A 2 -3.83 -14.21 -32.26
N VAL A 3 -3.46 -14.66 -31.05
CA VAL A 3 -3.90 -15.96 -30.50
C VAL A 3 -5.42 -16.06 -30.35
N LEU A 4 -6.08 -15.03 -29.80
CA LEU A 4 -7.53 -15.03 -29.60
C LEU A 4 -8.30 -14.95 -30.93
N ILE A 5 -7.78 -14.20 -31.90
CA ILE A 5 -8.38 -14.10 -33.24
C ILE A 5 -8.28 -15.45 -33.95
N GLY A 6 -7.11 -16.11 -33.90
CA GLY A 6 -6.93 -17.45 -34.44
C GLY A 6 -7.88 -18.48 -33.82
N LEU A 7 -8.00 -18.47 -32.48
CA LEU A 7 -8.96 -19.33 -31.78
C LEU A 7 -10.42 -19.02 -32.13
N SER A 8 -10.74 -17.75 -32.37
CA SER A 8 -12.08 -17.34 -32.81
C SER A 8 -12.44 -17.92 -34.17
N HIS A 9 -11.48 -17.99 -35.10
CA HIS A 9 -11.71 -18.54 -36.45
C HIS A 9 -11.79 -20.06 -36.41
N CYS A 10 -10.94 -20.70 -35.60
CA CYS A 10 -10.93 -22.16 -35.44
C CYS A 10 -12.04 -22.68 -34.51
N ARG A 11 -12.83 -21.80 -33.89
CA ARG A 11 -13.88 -22.18 -32.93
C ARG A 11 -14.82 -23.24 -33.46
N HIS A 12 -15.24 -23.11 -34.73
CA HIS A 12 -16.20 -24.03 -35.35
C HIS A 12 -15.65 -25.43 -35.57
N TYR A 13 -14.33 -25.61 -35.48
CA TYR A 13 -13.64 -26.89 -35.62
C TYR A 13 -13.27 -27.52 -34.28
N LEU A 14 -13.50 -26.82 -33.16
CA LEU A 14 -13.11 -27.26 -31.83
C LEU A 14 -14.34 -27.57 -30.97
N PRO A 15 -14.31 -28.66 -30.18
CA PRO A 15 -15.34 -28.89 -29.17
C PRO A 15 -15.39 -27.75 -28.14
N ASP A 16 -16.59 -27.42 -27.65
CA ASP A 16 -16.81 -26.30 -26.72
C ASP A 16 -15.99 -26.43 -25.41
N GLY A 17 -15.69 -27.65 -24.97
CA GLY A 17 -14.82 -27.90 -23.82
C GLY A 17 -13.35 -27.53 -24.09
N VAL A 18 -12.85 -27.83 -25.29
CA VAL A 18 -11.45 -27.63 -25.66
C VAL A 18 -11.14 -26.15 -25.84
N ILE A 19 -12.02 -25.40 -26.49
CA ILE A 19 -11.84 -23.95 -26.65
C ILE A 19 -11.80 -23.24 -25.30
N LYS A 20 -12.64 -23.66 -24.34
CA LYS A 20 -12.62 -23.12 -22.98
C LYS A 20 -11.26 -23.36 -22.32
N VAL A 21 -10.71 -24.58 -22.41
CA VAL A 21 -9.41 -24.91 -21.83
C VAL A 21 -8.28 -24.12 -22.49
N LEU A 22 -8.23 -24.07 -23.83
CA LEU A 22 -7.20 -23.35 -24.57
C LEU A 22 -7.22 -21.85 -24.28
N VAL A 23 -8.40 -21.22 -24.32
CA VAL A 23 -8.54 -19.80 -24.02
C VAL A 23 -8.15 -19.53 -22.57
N THR A 24 -8.59 -20.36 -21.61
CA THR A 24 -8.20 -20.22 -20.20
C THR A 24 -6.68 -20.29 -20.03
N ALA A 25 -6.04 -21.33 -20.58
CA ALA A 25 -4.61 -21.57 -20.44
C ALA A 25 -3.76 -20.48 -21.11
N LEU A 26 -4.15 -19.99 -22.28
CA LEU A 26 -3.38 -19.02 -23.06
C LEU A 26 -3.64 -17.57 -22.64
N VAL A 27 -4.89 -17.24 -22.30
CA VAL A 27 -5.28 -15.86 -21.98
C VAL A 27 -5.05 -15.56 -20.51
N LEU A 28 -5.47 -16.43 -19.59
CA LEU A 28 -5.31 -16.13 -18.16
C LEU A 28 -3.83 -16.15 -17.75
N SER A 29 -3.00 -17.02 -18.35
CA SER A 29 -1.55 -16.99 -18.11
C SER A 29 -0.93 -15.66 -18.55
N ARG A 30 -1.32 -15.15 -19.73
CA ARG A 30 -0.81 -13.87 -20.23
C ARG A 30 -1.35 -12.68 -19.43
N ILE A 31 -2.62 -12.72 -19.03
CA ILE A 31 -3.20 -11.70 -18.15
C ILE A 31 -2.49 -11.72 -16.79
N GLY A 32 -2.26 -12.90 -16.21
CA GLY A 32 -1.55 -13.06 -14.93
C GLY A 32 -0.13 -12.48 -14.97
N TYR A 33 0.62 -12.75 -16.05
CA TYR A 33 1.92 -12.12 -16.28
C TYR A 33 1.81 -10.60 -16.47
N CYS A 34 0.83 -10.13 -17.24
CA CYS A 34 0.60 -8.71 -17.39
C CYS A 34 0.23 -8.04 -16.06
N LEU A 35 -0.50 -8.72 -15.18
CA LEU A 35 -0.84 -8.19 -13.86
C LEU A 35 0.40 -8.07 -12.96
N SER A 36 1.33 -9.03 -12.99
CA SER A 36 2.57 -8.91 -12.21
C SER A 36 3.47 -7.76 -12.71
N VAL A 37 3.51 -7.53 -14.03
CA VAL A 37 4.33 -6.45 -14.62
C VAL A 37 3.66 -5.08 -14.52
N TYR A 38 2.34 -5.01 -14.76
CA TYR A 38 1.56 -3.78 -14.78
C TYR A 38 0.75 -3.55 -13.50
N GLY A 39 1.01 -4.29 -12.42
CA GLY A 39 0.27 -4.22 -11.15
C GLY A 39 0.33 -2.84 -10.50
N ASN A 40 1.38 -2.07 -10.77
CA ASN A 40 1.51 -0.67 -10.35
C ASN A 40 0.88 0.33 -11.34
N GLY A 41 0.15 -0.16 -12.34
CA GLY A 41 -0.40 0.62 -13.44
C GLY A 41 -1.65 1.42 -13.10
N THR A 42 -1.96 2.40 -13.95
CA THR A 42 -3.20 3.19 -13.84
C THR A 42 -4.44 2.37 -14.19
N GLN A 43 -5.63 2.86 -13.76
CA GLN A 43 -6.93 2.26 -14.11
C GLN A 43 -7.09 1.99 -15.62
N LYS A 44 -6.48 2.82 -16.47
CA LYS A 44 -6.44 2.65 -17.92
C LYS A 44 -5.84 1.31 -18.36
N ASN A 45 -4.82 0.80 -17.67
CA ASN A 45 -4.22 -0.49 -17.98
C ASN A 45 -5.13 -1.65 -17.57
N LEU A 46 -5.80 -1.53 -16.42
CA LEU A 46 -6.81 -2.50 -15.98
C LEU A 46 -7.98 -2.58 -16.96
N ASP A 47 -8.42 -1.44 -17.49
CA ASP A 47 -9.49 -1.39 -18.49
C ASP A 47 -9.08 -2.07 -19.80
N ARG A 48 -7.80 -1.97 -20.20
CA ARG A 48 -7.26 -2.71 -21.36
C ARG A 48 -7.24 -4.21 -21.12
N LEU A 49 -6.83 -4.67 -19.95
CA LEU A 49 -6.86 -6.09 -19.58
C LEU A 49 -8.30 -6.62 -19.54
N LEU A 50 -9.24 -5.81 -19.04
CA LEU A 50 -10.66 -6.13 -19.04
C LEU A 50 -11.20 -6.30 -20.47
N LYS A 51 -10.80 -5.44 -21.41
CA LYS A 51 -11.19 -5.60 -22.83
C LYS A 51 -10.70 -6.92 -23.41
N ILE A 52 -9.48 -7.35 -23.09
CA ILE A 52 -8.92 -8.63 -23.54
C ILE A 52 -9.68 -9.80 -22.91
N LEU A 53 -9.95 -9.74 -21.60
CA LEU A 53 -10.73 -10.76 -20.88
C LEU A 53 -12.13 -10.90 -21.47
N ASN A 54 -12.83 -9.78 -21.68
CA ASN A 54 -14.16 -9.77 -22.27
C ASN A 54 -14.14 -10.30 -23.71
N PHE A 55 -13.09 -10.03 -24.49
CA PHE A 55 -12.94 -10.62 -25.82
C PHE A 55 -12.73 -12.14 -25.76
N ALA A 56 -11.94 -12.64 -24.81
CA ALA A 56 -11.75 -14.08 -24.60
C ALA A 56 -13.06 -14.80 -24.24
N VAL A 57 -13.88 -14.19 -23.37
CA VAL A 57 -15.23 -14.72 -23.05
C VAL A 57 -16.10 -14.79 -24.31
N ARG A 58 -16.05 -13.78 -25.18
CA ARG A 58 -16.78 -13.80 -26.46
C ARG A 58 -16.35 -14.95 -27.36
N VAL A 59 -15.05 -15.24 -27.43
CA VAL A 59 -14.52 -16.35 -28.22
C VAL A 59 -15.03 -17.70 -27.71
N ILE A 60 -15.06 -17.91 -26.39
CA ILE A 60 -15.58 -19.15 -25.80
C ILE A 60 -17.05 -19.36 -26.16
N PHE A 61 -17.90 -18.37 -25.91
CA PHE A 61 -19.35 -18.47 -26.10
C PHE A 61 -19.83 -18.13 -27.52
N GLY A 62 -18.94 -17.82 -28.46
CA GLY A 62 -19.29 -17.48 -29.84
C GLY A 62 -20.11 -16.19 -29.97
N LYS A 63 -19.90 -15.22 -29.08
CA LYS A 63 -20.64 -13.95 -29.05
C LYS A 63 -20.01 -12.91 -29.99
N ARG A 64 -20.84 -11.99 -30.50
CA ARG A 64 -20.40 -10.92 -31.40
C ARG A 64 -19.64 -9.84 -30.62
N LYS A 65 -18.88 -9.02 -31.34
CA LYS A 65 -17.96 -7.99 -30.79
C LYS A 65 -18.61 -7.08 -29.74
N PHE A 66 -19.87 -6.72 -29.92
CA PHE A 66 -20.59 -5.76 -29.07
C PHE A 66 -21.56 -6.41 -28.08
N ASP A 67 -21.66 -7.73 -28.06
CA ASP A 67 -22.55 -8.43 -27.14
C ASP A 67 -22.08 -8.23 -25.69
N HIS A 68 -23.04 -8.10 -24.78
CA HIS A 68 -22.78 -8.06 -23.34
C HIS A 68 -22.28 -9.43 -22.86
N VAL A 69 -21.28 -9.44 -21.99
CA VAL A 69 -20.60 -10.67 -21.54
C VAL A 69 -20.37 -10.77 -20.04
N SER A 70 -20.89 -9.84 -19.25
CA SER A 70 -20.66 -9.83 -17.80
C SER A 70 -21.20 -11.11 -17.14
N ASP A 71 -22.42 -11.51 -17.50
CA ASP A 71 -23.08 -12.71 -16.97
C ASP A 71 -22.33 -14.00 -17.37
N LEU A 72 -21.80 -14.05 -18.59
CA LEU A 72 -21.01 -15.18 -19.10
C LEU A 72 -19.65 -15.31 -18.40
N ARG A 73 -19.06 -14.18 -18.02
CA ARG A 73 -17.82 -14.17 -17.24
C ARG A 73 -18.06 -14.69 -15.82
N GLU A 74 -19.18 -14.34 -15.21
CA GLU A 74 -19.59 -14.86 -13.90
C GLU A 74 -19.85 -16.37 -13.96
N GLN A 75 -20.51 -16.85 -15.03
CA GLN A 75 -20.68 -18.28 -15.28
C GLN A 75 -19.33 -19.04 -15.37
N LEU A 76 -18.29 -18.40 -15.92
CA LEU A 76 -16.92 -18.94 -15.96
C LEU A 76 -16.17 -18.83 -14.62
N ARG A 77 -16.73 -18.11 -13.64
CA ARG A 77 -16.08 -17.76 -12.35
C ARG A 77 -14.75 -17.04 -12.53
N TRP A 78 -14.62 -16.27 -13.60
CA TRP A 78 -13.41 -15.49 -13.86
C TRP A 78 -13.41 -14.21 -13.04
N MET A 79 -12.38 -14.03 -12.23
CA MET A 79 -12.15 -12.79 -11.49
C MET A 79 -11.88 -11.62 -12.44
N MET A 80 -12.24 -10.43 -12.01
CA MET A 80 -11.87 -9.20 -12.73
C MET A 80 -10.38 -8.90 -12.56
N PRO A 81 -9.73 -8.20 -13.52
CA PRO A 81 -8.30 -7.89 -13.42
C PRO A 81 -7.90 -7.22 -12.10
N ARG A 82 -8.76 -6.35 -11.55
CA ARG A 82 -8.57 -5.73 -10.23
C ARG A 82 -8.55 -6.75 -9.10
N GLN A 83 -9.53 -7.66 -9.07
CA GLN A 83 -9.62 -8.72 -8.06
C GLN A 83 -8.44 -9.70 -8.16
N MET A 84 -8.01 -10.03 -9.39
CA MET A 84 -6.84 -10.87 -9.62
C MET A 84 -5.56 -10.24 -9.07
N MET A 85 -5.37 -8.93 -9.31
CA MET A 85 -4.23 -8.18 -8.76
C MET A 85 -4.26 -8.17 -7.23
N GLU A 86 -5.40 -7.85 -6.63
CA GLU A 86 -5.58 -7.83 -5.17
C GLU A 86 -5.28 -9.21 -4.56
N ALA A 87 -5.81 -10.28 -5.15
CA ALA A 87 -5.56 -11.65 -4.71
C ALA A 87 -4.08 -12.05 -4.82
N GLN A 88 -3.41 -11.66 -5.91
CA GLN A 88 -1.97 -11.91 -6.09
C GLN A 88 -1.14 -11.17 -5.05
N THR A 89 -1.42 -9.89 -4.80
CA THR A 89 -0.72 -9.09 -3.79
C THR A 89 -0.93 -9.66 -2.39
N LEU A 90 -2.17 -9.99 -2.02
CA LEU A 90 -2.47 -10.59 -0.71
C LEU A 90 -1.79 -11.95 -0.54
N THR A 91 -1.79 -12.78 -1.58
CA THR A 91 -1.13 -14.08 -1.54
C THR A 91 0.38 -13.93 -1.41
N LEU A 92 0.99 -12.97 -2.12
CA LEU A 92 2.42 -12.68 -2.01
C LEU A 92 2.77 -12.18 -0.60
N ALA A 93 2.02 -11.21 -0.07
CA ALA A 93 2.21 -10.70 1.29
C ALA A 93 2.06 -11.81 2.33
N TYR A 94 1.06 -12.67 2.18
CA TYR A 94 0.86 -13.83 3.04
C TYR A 94 2.05 -14.79 2.98
N LYS A 95 2.59 -15.06 1.79
CA LYS A 95 3.78 -15.91 1.61
C LYS A 95 5.01 -15.34 2.29
N VAL A 96 5.26 -14.05 2.09
CA VAL A 96 6.36 -13.33 2.73
C VAL A 96 6.23 -13.40 4.25
N LEU A 97 5.05 -13.09 4.80
CA LEU A 97 4.84 -12.99 6.25
C LEU A 97 4.77 -14.35 6.98
N ARG A 98 4.40 -15.43 6.27
CA ARG A 98 4.23 -16.77 6.85
C ARG A 98 5.40 -17.69 6.60
N TRP A 99 5.98 -17.64 5.41
CA TRP A 99 7.01 -18.58 4.96
C TRP A 99 8.35 -17.90 4.63
N GLY A 100 8.44 -16.56 4.63
CA GLY A 100 9.68 -15.86 4.32
C GLY A 100 10.05 -15.92 2.83
N GLU A 101 9.07 -16.14 1.95
CA GLU A 101 9.31 -16.30 0.51
C GLU A 101 8.60 -15.20 -0.31
N PRO A 102 9.24 -14.66 -1.35
CA PRO A 102 10.65 -14.86 -1.72
C PRO A 102 11.59 -14.12 -0.75
N GLU A 103 12.78 -14.69 -0.50
CA GLU A 103 13.78 -14.18 0.46
C GLU A 103 14.10 -12.69 0.23
N SER A 104 14.31 -12.31 -1.03
CA SER A 104 14.59 -10.91 -1.42
C SER A 104 13.53 -9.91 -0.95
N LEU A 105 12.29 -10.36 -0.83
CA LEU A 105 11.19 -9.54 -0.34
C LEU A 105 11.05 -9.71 1.18
N ALA A 106 11.21 -10.93 1.71
CA ALA A 106 11.13 -11.20 3.13
C ALA A 106 12.18 -10.45 3.96
N ASP A 107 13.39 -10.26 3.43
CA ASP A 107 14.43 -9.46 4.09
C ASP A 107 14.01 -8.00 4.27
N ALA A 108 13.20 -7.48 3.35
CA ALA A 108 12.62 -6.13 3.46
C ALA A 108 11.46 -6.07 4.48
N PHE A 109 10.89 -7.21 4.87
CA PHE A 109 9.77 -7.28 5.80
C PHE A 109 10.18 -7.98 7.10
N THR A 110 10.64 -7.19 8.07
CA THR A 110 10.80 -7.70 9.44
C THR A 110 9.46 -7.66 10.17
N ARG A 111 8.93 -8.83 10.53
CA ARG A 111 7.68 -8.92 11.28
C ARG A 111 7.91 -8.50 12.73
N CYS A 112 7.55 -7.28 13.07
CA CYS A 112 7.59 -6.77 14.46
C CYS A 112 6.34 -7.27 15.21
N ARG A 113 6.44 -8.41 15.90
CA ARG A 113 5.30 -8.98 16.67
C ARG A 113 5.26 -8.47 18.10
N ASP A 114 6.43 -8.19 18.69
CA ASP A 114 6.57 -7.98 20.13
C ASP A 114 7.57 -6.85 20.45
N HIS A 115 7.42 -6.23 21.63
CA HIS A 115 8.35 -5.23 22.15
C HIS A 115 9.81 -5.74 22.24
N GLU A 116 10.01 -7.05 22.32
CA GLU A 116 11.34 -7.67 22.34
C GLU A 116 12.17 -7.37 21.09
N HIS A 117 11.54 -7.12 19.93
CA HIS A 117 12.29 -6.81 18.71
C HIS A 117 12.99 -5.44 18.76
N LEU A 118 12.37 -4.44 19.41
CA LEU A 118 13.00 -3.14 19.64
C LEU A 118 14.27 -3.32 20.49
N ASN A 119 14.15 -4.09 21.58
CA ASN A 119 15.28 -4.36 22.48
C ASN A 119 16.37 -5.23 21.83
N ARG A 120 15.99 -6.19 20.98
CA ARG A 120 16.94 -7.10 20.33
C ARG A 120 17.78 -6.40 19.27
N LEU A 121 17.16 -5.49 18.51
CA LEU A 121 17.82 -4.77 17.42
C LEU A 121 18.47 -3.46 17.89
N ASP A 122 18.22 -3.08 19.14
CA ASP A 122 18.81 -1.95 19.85
C ASP A 122 18.71 -0.62 19.08
N TYR A 123 17.56 -0.39 18.43
CA TYR A 123 17.33 0.84 17.65
C TYR A 123 17.38 2.07 18.57
N ASP A 124 18.08 3.13 18.18
CA ASP A 124 18.08 4.38 18.96
C ASP A 124 16.76 5.15 18.83
N ILE A 125 16.20 5.16 17.62
CA ILE A 125 14.97 5.88 17.28
C ILE A 125 14.14 5.03 16.30
N CYS A 126 12.85 4.88 16.56
CA CYS A 126 11.92 4.19 15.66
C CYS A 126 10.77 5.13 15.28
N VAL A 127 10.53 5.27 13.97
CA VAL A 127 9.44 6.09 13.42
C VAL A 127 8.31 5.18 12.96
N ILE A 128 7.11 5.42 13.49
CA ILE A 128 5.92 4.61 13.23
C ILE A 128 4.84 5.49 12.59
N THR A 129 4.35 5.07 11.44
CA THR A 129 3.21 5.69 10.75
C THR A 129 2.01 4.76 10.81
N GLU A 130 0.81 5.33 10.70
CA GLU A 130 -0.44 4.57 10.78
C GLU A 130 -0.57 3.82 12.13
N THR A 131 -0.37 4.53 13.24
CA THR A 131 -0.45 3.95 14.59
C THR A 131 -1.86 3.46 14.94
N TRP A 132 -2.89 4.05 14.32
CA TRP A 132 -4.31 3.82 14.55
C TRP A 132 -4.72 4.04 16.03
N LEU A 133 -3.88 4.76 16.76
CA LEU A 133 -4.16 5.19 18.13
C LEU A 133 -5.11 6.39 18.10
N ARG A 134 -5.99 6.44 19.10
CA ARG A 134 -6.95 7.53 19.28
C ARG A 134 -6.45 8.47 20.38
N PRO A 135 -6.79 9.77 20.34
CA PRO A 135 -6.52 10.68 21.46
C PRO A 135 -7.04 10.15 22.82
N ALA A 136 -8.15 9.40 22.80
CA ALA A 136 -8.72 8.75 23.99
C ALA A 136 -7.90 7.56 24.51
N THR A 137 -7.04 6.95 23.68
CA THR A 137 -6.16 5.85 24.08
C THR A 137 -5.05 6.39 24.97
N ALA A 138 -5.12 6.16 26.28
CA ALA A 138 -4.12 6.64 27.21
C ALA A 138 -2.72 6.10 26.89
N SER A 139 -1.71 6.97 26.80
CA SER A 139 -0.32 6.58 26.47
C SER A 139 0.26 5.55 27.43
N ARG A 140 -0.19 5.53 28.69
CA ARG A 140 0.20 4.52 29.71
C ARG A 140 -0.17 3.07 29.33
N LEU A 141 -1.08 2.88 28.38
CA LEU A 141 -1.45 1.54 27.89
C LEU A 141 -0.53 1.07 26.75
N VAL A 142 0.31 1.96 26.23
CA VAL A 142 1.20 1.71 25.10
C VAL A 142 2.63 1.95 25.57
N THR A 143 3.17 0.98 26.28
CA THR A 143 4.50 1.08 26.92
C THR A 143 5.54 0.28 26.16
N PHE A 144 6.68 0.91 25.89
CA PHE A 144 7.84 0.31 25.25
C PHE A 144 9.01 0.36 26.25
N PRO A 145 9.35 -0.74 26.95
CA PRO A 145 10.44 -0.72 27.93
C PRO A 145 11.75 -0.24 27.31
N GLY A 146 12.42 0.74 27.93
CA GLY A 146 13.66 1.35 27.43
C GLY A 146 13.46 2.46 26.39
N TYR A 147 12.21 2.80 26.07
CA TYR A 147 11.85 3.81 25.09
C TYR A 147 10.76 4.75 25.61
N THR A 148 10.90 6.01 25.26
CA THR A 148 9.89 7.04 25.45
C THR A 148 9.06 7.19 24.18
N LEU A 149 7.74 7.09 24.31
CA LEU A 149 6.77 7.26 23.21
C LEU A 149 6.34 8.71 23.06
N HIS A 150 6.61 9.30 21.90
CA HIS A 150 6.01 10.55 21.44
C HIS A 150 5.04 10.25 20.31
N ARG A 151 3.82 10.80 20.35
CA ARG A 151 2.79 10.51 19.33
C ARG A 151 1.94 11.73 18.99
N ALA A 152 1.47 11.76 17.76
CA ALA A 152 0.46 12.68 17.26
C ALA A 152 -0.66 11.84 16.65
N ASP A 153 -1.83 11.83 17.32
CA ASP A 153 -2.97 11.06 16.87
C ASP A 153 -3.85 11.89 15.94
N ARG A 154 -4.50 11.20 15.00
CA ARG A 154 -5.44 11.86 14.10
C ARG A 154 -6.67 12.35 14.87
N PRO A 155 -7.08 13.61 14.71
CA PRO A 155 -8.32 14.10 15.31
C PRO A 155 -9.55 13.44 14.66
N GLY A 156 -10.50 13.00 15.49
CA GLY A 156 -11.78 12.41 15.07
C GLY A 156 -11.90 10.89 15.27
N ASP A 157 -13.11 10.36 15.05
CA ASP A 157 -13.47 8.97 15.37
C ASP A 157 -13.14 7.94 14.28
N ALA A 158 -12.64 8.40 13.13
CA ALA A 158 -12.35 7.54 11.99
C ALA A 158 -11.34 6.42 12.34
N GLY A 159 -10.47 6.63 13.32
CA GLY A 159 -9.58 5.59 13.87
C GLY A 159 -8.42 5.14 12.96
N TYR A 160 -8.29 5.71 11.76
CA TYR A 160 -7.21 5.40 10.81
C TYR A 160 -6.25 6.59 10.66
N GLY A 161 -4.95 6.34 10.80
CA GLY A 161 -3.88 7.35 10.75
C GLY A 161 -3.07 7.39 12.04
N GLY A 162 -2.41 8.52 12.30
CA GLY A 162 -1.55 8.78 13.44
C GLY A 162 -0.08 8.46 13.16
N VAL A 163 0.80 9.23 13.79
CA VAL A 163 2.26 9.04 13.73
C VAL A 163 2.85 8.99 15.14
N ALA A 164 3.91 8.22 15.31
CA ALA A 164 4.65 8.14 16.57
C ALA A 164 6.15 8.01 16.33
N ILE A 165 6.92 8.46 17.30
CA ILE A 165 8.36 8.30 17.36
C ILE A 165 8.71 7.74 18.73
N LEU A 166 9.37 6.59 18.74
CA LEU A 166 9.99 5.99 19.91
C LEU A 166 11.44 6.45 19.98
N VAL A 167 11.85 6.94 21.14
CA VAL A 167 13.22 7.38 21.40
C VAL A 167 13.77 6.61 22.58
N LYS A 168 14.93 5.98 22.42
CA LYS A 168 15.61 5.23 23.48
C LYS A 168 15.92 6.15 24.66
N ASP A 169 15.75 5.68 25.89
CA ASP A 169 15.82 6.51 27.10
C ASP A 169 17.22 7.13 27.35
N SER A 170 18.26 6.64 26.66
CA SER A 170 19.59 7.27 26.63
C SER A 170 19.63 8.63 25.91
N TYR A 171 18.56 9.00 25.21
CA TYR A 171 18.40 10.27 24.51
C TYR A 171 17.31 11.11 25.16
N THR A 172 17.52 12.42 25.21
CA THR A 172 16.45 13.36 25.61
C THR A 172 15.75 13.86 24.36
N ALA A 173 14.41 13.78 24.32
CA ALA A 173 13.62 14.28 23.20
C ALA A 173 12.49 15.21 23.66
N SER A 174 12.26 16.28 22.89
CA SER A 174 11.16 17.22 23.11
C SER A 174 10.42 17.50 21.81
N VAL A 175 9.10 17.63 21.87
CA VAL A 175 8.29 17.97 20.69
C VAL A 175 8.59 19.39 20.22
N ILE A 176 8.80 19.56 18.92
CA ILE A 176 8.89 20.87 18.27
C ILE A 176 7.45 21.27 17.89
N PRO A 177 6.89 22.34 18.48
CA PRO A 177 5.55 22.78 18.12
C PRO A 177 5.49 23.16 16.64
N GLN A 178 4.52 22.60 15.92
CA GLN A 178 4.22 23.01 14.56
C GLN A 178 3.08 24.04 14.58
N PRO A 179 3.11 25.04 13.68
CA PRO A 179 1.96 25.90 13.48
C PRO A 179 0.74 25.06 13.09
N ALA A 180 -0.46 25.47 13.53
CA ALA A 180 -1.68 24.84 13.08
C ALA A 180 -1.79 24.99 11.56
N SER A 181 -2.14 23.92 10.85
CA SER A 181 -2.32 23.99 9.40
C SER A 181 -3.51 24.89 9.08
N ASP A 182 -3.23 26.07 8.53
CA ASP A 182 -4.25 27.02 8.03
C ASP A 182 -4.89 26.52 6.73
N CYS A 183 -4.38 25.42 6.15
CA CYS A 183 -4.86 24.88 4.89
C CYS A 183 -5.86 23.75 5.12
N ALA A 184 -7.16 24.03 4.97
CA ALA A 184 -8.22 22.99 4.99
C ALA A 184 -8.00 21.86 3.96
N ALA A 185 -7.17 22.09 2.93
CA ALA A 185 -6.81 21.10 1.93
C ALA A 185 -5.62 20.22 2.33
N CYS A 186 -4.79 20.65 3.28
CA CYS A 186 -3.72 19.82 3.83
C CYS A 186 -4.27 18.87 4.88
N ARG A 187 -3.85 17.60 4.83
CA ARG A 187 -4.13 16.61 5.89
C ARG A 187 -2.88 15.84 6.23
N LEU A 188 -1.72 16.48 6.11
CA LEU A 188 -0.45 15.90 6.48
C LEU A 188 -0.46 15.60 7.98
N GLU A 189 -0.03 14.41 8.35
CA GLU A 189 0.09 14.01 9.74
C GLU A 189 1.59 14.03 10.06
N SER A 190 2.02 14.96 10.90
CA SER A 190 3.43 15.11 11.25
C SER A 190 3.68 15.25 12.74
N LEU A 191 4.84 14.75 13.17
CA LEU A 191 5.37 14.90 14.52
C LEU A 191 6.86 15.19 14.42
N TRP A 192 7.29 16.31 14.97
CA TRP A 192 8.69 16.74 14.96
C TRP A 192 9.25 16.69 16.37
N LEU A 193 10.42 16.06 16.51
CA LEU A 193 11.15 16.00 17.76
C LEU A 193 12.52 16.65 17.59
N ARG A 194 12.94 17.37 18.64
CA ARG A 194 14.32 17.74 18.87
C ARG A 194 14.93 16.69 19.77
N VAL A 195 15.98 16.01 19.30
CA VAL A 195 16.65 14.92 20.00
C VAL A 195 18.05 15.36 20.39
N LYS A 196 18.40 15.15 21.66
CA LYS A 196 19.71 15.44 22.24
C LYS A 196 20.33 14.15 22.79
N PRO A 197 21.42 13.67 22.18
CA PRO A 197 22.20 12.57 22.75
C PRO A 197 22.96 13.03 24.01
N ALA A 198 23.36 12.08 24.86
CA ALA A 198 24.23 12.35 26.01
C ALA A 198 25.57 12.98 25.58
N THR A 199 26.10 12.55 24.43
CA THR A 199 27.30 13.09 23.81
C THR A 199 27.05 13.36 22.33
N GLY A 200 27.36 14.57 21.87
CA GLY A 200 27.23 14.95 20.46
C GLY A 200 26.28 16.12 20.23
N ARG A 201 25.97 16.36 18.96
CA ARG A 201 25.15 17.50 18.52
C ARG A 201 23.67 17.14 18.59
N GLN A 202 22.85 18.10 19.01
CA GLN A 202 21.40 17.98 18.90
C GLN A 202 20.97 17.97 17.43
N PHE A 203 19.93 17.22 17.11
CA PHE A 203 19.33 17.14 15.78
C PHE A 203 17.81 17.05 15.87
N SER A 204 17.14 17.21 14.73
CA SER A 204 15.68 17.10 14.65
C SER A 204 15.29 15.91 13.78
N ILE A 205 14.21 15.24 14.16
CA ILE A 205 13.62 14.14 13.40
C ILE A 205 12.13 14.38 13.24
N ALA A 206 11.57 13.97 12.09
CA ALA A 206 10.16 14.10 11.79
C ALA A 206 9.57 12.76 11.36
N ALA A 207 8.44 12.41 11.97
CA ALA A 207 7.52 11.41 11.43
C ALA A 207 6.53 12.14 10.55
N VAL A 208 6.40 11.74 9.29
CA VAL A 208 5.48 12.35 8.34
C VAL A 208 4.69 11.26 7.63
N TYR A 209 3.38 11.32 7.73
CA TYR A 209 2.46 10.45 7.02
C TYR A 209 1.50 11.28 6.18
N ARG A 210 1.38 10.91 4.91
CA ARG A 210 0.51 11.58 3.94
C ARG A 210 -0.67 10.66 3.60
N PRO A 211 -1.90 10.97 4.04
CA PRO A 211 -3.07 10.21 3.65
C PRO A 211 -3.23 10.16 2.12
N PRO A 212 -3.71 9.04 1.55
CA PRO A 212 -3.77 8.85 0.10
C PRO A 212 -4.66 9.90 -0.58
N ARG A 213 -4.04 10.83 -1.32
CA ARG A 213 -4.69 11.92 -2.06
C ARG A 213 -4.05 12.09 -3.43
N ARG A 214 -4.89 12.29 -4.45
CA ARG A 214 -4.48 12.21 -5.87
C ARG A 214 -4.51 13.54 -6.62
N THR A 215 -4.92 14.64 -5.99
CA THR A 215 -4.99 15.94 -6.65
C THR A 215 -3.66 16.68 -6.52
N VAL A 216 -3.23 17.35 -7.58
CA VAL A 216 -2.01 18.19 -7.58
C VAL A 216 -2.11 19.27 -6.50
N ALA A 217 -3.29 19.90 -6.35
CA ALA A 217 -3.52 20.89 -5.31
C ALA A 217 -3.29 20.35 -3.88
N ALA A 218 -3.67 19.09 -3.61
CA ALA A 218 -3.39 18.48 -2.31
C ALA A 218 -1.89 18.21 -2.14
N VAL A 219 -1.20 17.69 -3.16
CA VAL A 219 0.26 17.48 -3.11
C VAL A 219 1.00 18.79 -2.86
N GLN A 220 0.60 19.86 -3.54
CA GLN A 220 1.19 21.18 -3.39
C GLN A 220 0.99 21.71 -1.96
N ALA A 221 -0.25 21.64 -1.44
CA ALA A 221 -0.54 22.03 -0.07
C ALA A 221 0.29 21.25 0.97
N ASP A 222 0.45 19.94 0.77
CA ASP A 222 1.25 19.11 1.68
C ASP A 222 2.75 19.49 1.63
N LEU A 223 3.29 19.84 0.46
CA LEU A 223 4.68 20.28 0.29
C LEU A 223 4.92 21.66 0.90
N ASP A 224 4.01 22.60 0.67
CA ASP A 224 4.09 23.96 1.21
C ASP A 224 4.08 23.91 2.75
N GLU A 225 3.27 23.03 3.35
CA GLU A 225 3.26 22.83 4.81
C GLU A 225 4.59 22.26 5.34
N LEU A 226 5.21 21.31 4.63
CA LEU A 226 6.53 20.79 5.01
C LEU A 226 7.60 21.88 4.96
N LEU A 227 7.54 22.78 3.97
CA LEU A 227 8.49 23.87 3.82
C LEU A 227 8.28 25.02 4.82
N LEU A 228 7.07 25.14 5.38
CA LEU A 228 6.75 26.11 6.44
C LEU A 228 7.20 25.65 7.84
N THR A 229 7.66 24.40 7.99
CA THR A 229 8.16 23.92 9.29
C THR A 229 9.43 24.65 9.70
N PRO A 230 9.54 25.08 10.98
CA PRO A 230 10.65 25.90 11.44
C PRO A 230 11.98 25.19 11.19
N ASP A 231 12.95 25.94 10.67
CA ASP A 231 14.28 25.46 10.33
C ASP A 231 14.89 24.71 11.55
N PRO A 232 15.10 23.39 11.45
CA PRO A 232 15.55 22.57 12.58
C PRO A 232 16.95 22.96 13.07
N LEU A 233 17.66 23.83 12.33
CA LEU A 233 19.01 24.28 12.61
C LEU A 233 19.11 25.70 13.20
N ARG A 234 18.01 26.44 13.37
CA ARG A 234 18.07 27.71 14.12
C ARG A 234 18.16 27.44 15.63
N PRO A 235 19.16 28.00 16.32
CA PRO A 235 19.30 27.89 17.77
C PRO A 235 18.11 28.52 18.50
#